data_AF-A0A353ZUI3-F1
#
_entry.id   AF-A0A353ZUI3-F1
#
_cell.length_a   1.000
_cell.length_b   1.000
_cell.length_c   1.000
_cell.angle_alpha   90.00
_cell.angle_beta   90.00
_cell.angle_gamma   90.00
#
_symmetry.space_group_name_H-M   'P 1'
#
loop_
_entity.id
_entity.type
_entity.pdbx_description
1 polymer ?
#
loop_
_entity_poly.entity_id
_entity_poly.type
_entity_poly.pdbx_seq_one_letter_code
_entity_poly.pdbx_strand_id
1 'polypeptide(L)'
;LPADFRDEATKLLVTSRALRLRRDRPELFQSYRPLTASGPAAEHLVAFDRGAGSNSTGAVTLATRLPFGLERDGGWRDTAVELSTAFRDELTGRTYGPGAVPVAAILQQYPVALLAPVNGENA
;
A
#
# COMPACT_ATOMS: atom_id res chain seq x y z
N LEU A 1 -12.62 0.33 12.37
CA LEU A 1 -11.60 -0.58 11.77
C LEU A 1 -11.26 -1.64 12.82
N PRO A 2 -10.93 -2.89 12.45
CA PRO A 2 -10.43 -3.88 13.41
C PRO A 2 -9.25 -3.32 14.23
N ALA A 3 -9.25 -3.60 15.53
CA ALA A 3 -8.27 -3.05 16.45
C ALA A 3 -6.90 -3.74 16.33
N ASP A 4 -6.91 -5.04 15.99
CA ASP A 4 -5.72 -5.83 15.72
C ASP A 4 -5.79 -6.41 14.30
N PHE A 5 -4.66 -6.43 13.60
CA PHE A 5 -4.57 -7.06 12.27
C PHE A 5 -4.81 -8.58 12.31
N ARG A 6 -4.69 -9.20 13.49
CA ARG A 6 -4.95 -10.61 13.75
C ARG A 6 -6.43 -10.95 13.91
N ASP A 7 -7.30 -9.94 14.05
CA ASP A 7 -8.74 -10.15 14.12
C ASP A 7 -9.28 -10.76 12.82
N GLU A 8 -10.22 -11.70 12.92
CA GLU A 8 -10.85 -12.34 11.75
C GLU A 8 -11.49 -11.31 10.79
N ALA A 9 -12.01 -10.22 11.36
CA ALA A 9 -12.61 -9.12 10.62
C ALA A 9 -11.61 -8.37 9.71
N THR A 10 -10.30 -8.45 9.97
CA THR A 10 -9.27 -7.81 9.16
C THR A 10 -9.22 -8.38 7.75
N LYS A 11 -9.34 -9.70 7.60
CA LYS A 11 -9.38 -10.32 6.27
C LYS A 11 -10.63 -9.88 5.51
N LEU A 12 -11.79 -9.84 6.18
CA LEU A 12 -13.03 -9.36 5.56
C LEU A 12 -12.93 -7.89 5.13
N LEU A 13 -12.28 -7.04 5.93
CA LEU A 13 -11.99 -5.65 5.55
C LEU A 13 -11.15 -5.59 4.27
N VAL A 14 -10.00 -6.27 4.24
CA VAL A 14 -9.08 -6.28 3.08
C VAL A 14 -9.81 -6.77 1.83
N THR A 15 -10.47 -7.93 1.93
CA THR A 15 -11.20 -8.52 0.80
C THR A 15 -12.31 -7.60 0.31
N SER A 16 -13.13 -7.05 1.22
CA SER A 16 -14.25 -6.20 0.81
C SER A 16 -13.80 -4.87 0.21
N ARG A 17 -12.72 -4.25 0.70
CA ARG A 17 -12.16 -3.00 0.14
C ARG A 17 -11.51 -3.24 -1.22
N ALA A 18 -10.71 -4.29 -1.36
CA ALA A 18 -10.09 -4.63 -2.64
C ALA A 18 -11.13 -4.95 -3.72
N LEU A 19 -12.16 -5.74 -3.39
CA LEU A 19 -13.22 -6.07 -4.34
C LEU A 19 -14.04 -4.84 -4.75
N ARG A 20 -14.41 -3.97 -3.80
CA ARG A 20 -15.14 -2.74 -4.10
C ARG A 20 -14.31 -1.78 -4.94
N LEU A 21 -13.04 -1.55 -4.60
CA LEU A 21 -12.16 -0.68 -5.38
C LEU A 21 -12.06 -1.18 -6.83
N ARG A 22 -11.89 -2.49 -7.04
CA ARG A 22 -11.81 -3.06 -8.39
C ARG A 22 -13.11 -2.98 -9.17
N ARG A 23 -14.26 -3.12 -8.49
CA ARG A 23 -15.59 -3.01 -9.10
C ARG A 23 -15.95 -1.57 -9.45
N ASP A 24 -15.69 -0.65 -8.53
CA ASP A 24 -16.16 0.74 -8.60
C ASP A 24 -15.17 1.65 -9.36
N ARG A 25 -13.89 1.27 -9.40
CA ARG A 25 -12.80 1.99 -10.11
C ARG A 25 -11.95 1.03 -10.96
N PRO A 26 -12.53 0.31 -11.94
CA PRO A 26 -11.80 -0.65 -12.76
C PRO A 26 -10.65 -0.02 -13.56
N GLU A 27 -10.72 1.28 -13.85
CA GLU A 27 -9.68 2.06 -14.54
C GLU A 27 -8.34 2.09 -13.80
N LEU A 28 -8.32 1.80 -12.49
CA LEU A 28 -7.09 1.71 -11.69
C LEU A 28 -6.34 0.37 -11.85
N PHE A 29 -6.91 -0.60 -12.57
CA PHE A 29 -6.44 -1.99 -12.60
C PHE A 29 -5.99 -2.51 -13.97
N GLN A 30 -5.41 -1.64 -14.79
CA GLN A 30 -5.19 -1.87 -16.22
C GLN A 30 -3.83 -2.49 -16.59
N SER A 31 -2.83 -2.44 -15.71
CA SER A 31 -1.52 -3.07 -15.93
C SER A 31 -0.93 -3.62 -14.65
N TYR A 32 0.37 -3.89 -14.67
CA TYR A 32 1.18 -4.32 -13.56
C TYR A 32 2.60 -3.76 -13.68
N ARG A 33 3.03 -2.97 -12.70
CA ARG A 33 4.39 -2.45 -12.58
C ARG A 33 4.92 -2.78 -11.18
N PRO A 34 6.07 -3.45 -11.03
CA PRO A 34 6.71 -3.60 -9.73
C PRO A 34 7.01 -2.23 -9.10
N LEU A 35 6.80 -2.11 -7.79
CA LEU A 35 7.22 -0.96 -6.99
C LEU A 35 8.27 -1.45 -6.00
N THR A 36 9.50 -0.94 -6.13
CA THR A 36 10.60 -1.31 -5.25
C THR A 36 10.73 -0.31 -4.10
N ALA A 37 11.02 -0.81 -2.91
CA ALA A 37 11.44 0.02 -1.79
C ALA A 37 12.95 0.29 -1.83
N SER A 38 13.36 1.37 -1.19
CA SER A 38 14.75 1.66 -0.83
C SER A 38 14.94 1.50 0.67
N GLY A 39 16.15 1.14 1.09
CA GLY A 39 16.53 1.03 2.49
C GLY A 39 16.71 -0.40 3.01
N PRO A 40 17.10 -0.55 4.28
CA PRO A 40 17.68 -1.78 4.81
C PRO A 40 16.75 -2.97 4.94
N ALA A 41 15.43 -2.77 4.89
CA ALA A 41 14.42 -3.82 4.93
C ALA A 41 13.63 -3.92 3.61
N ALA A 42 14.13 -3.36 2.51
CA ALA A 42 13.44 -3.33 1.22
C ALA A 42 13.02 -4.72 0.71
N GLU A 43 13.82 -5.75 1.00
CA GLU A 43 13.52 -7.14 0.61
C GLU A 43 12.30 -7.74 1.32
N HIS A 44 11.86 -7.15 2.42
CA HIS A 44 10.65 -7.55 3.13
C HIS A 44 9.38 -6.97 2.52
N LEU A 45 9.48 -6.02 1.58
CA LEU A 45 8.32 -5.45 0.92
C LEU A 45 8.04 -6.14 -0.42
N VAL A 46 6.79 -6.55 -0.61
CA VAL A 46 6.22 -6.82 -1.94
C VAL A 46 5.28 -5.68 -2.27
N ALA A 47 5.57 -4.94 -3.34
CA ALA A 47 4.70 -3.87 -3.80
C ALA A 47 4.59 -3.79 -5.33
N PHE A 48 3.42 -3.35 -5.80
CA PHE A 48 3.15 -3.16 -7.22
C PHE A 48 2.08 -2.10 -7.44
N ASP A 49 2.17 -1.43 -8.59
CA ASP A 49 1.21 -0.48 -9.13
C ASP A 49 0.41 -1.17 -10.26
N ARG A 50 -0.90 -0.95 -10.29
CA ARG A 50 -1.82 -1.52 -11.28
C ARG A 50 -2.17 -0.55 -12.43
N GLY A 51 -1.53 0.62 -12.50
CA GLY A 51 -1.82 1.71 -13.45
C GLY A 51 -1.50 1.43 -14.92
N ALA A 52 -2.06 2.23 -15.84
CA ALA A 52 -1.92 2.05 -17.28
C ALA A 52 -0.69 2.78 -17.87
N GLY A 53 0.42 2.06 -18.08
CA GLY A 53 1.57 2.58 -18.83
C GLY A 53 2.30 3.75 -18.15
N SER A 54 3.14 4.46 -18.91
CA SER A 54 4.15 5.41 -18.37
C SER A 54 3.57 6.58 -17.55
N ASN A 55 2.31 6.96 -17.74
CA ASN A 55 1.76 8.23 -17.26
C ASN A 55 0.43 8.10 -16.49
N SER A 56 -0.02 6.88 -16.16
CA SER A 56 -1.25 6.66 -15.39
C SER A 56 -0.95 5.95 -14.07
N THR A 57 -1.40 6.55 -12.97
CA THR A 57 -1.26 5.99 -11.63
C THR A 57 -2.47 5.10 -11.35
N GLY A 58 -2.23 3.83 -10.99
CA GLY A 58 -3.30 2.90 -10.61
C GLY A 58 -3.37 2.70 -9.11
N ALA A 59 -4.04 1.61 -8.71
CA ALA A 59 -4.03 1.17 -7.33
C ALA A 59 -2.66 0.55 -6.98
N VAL A 60 -2.06 1.00 -5.88
CA VAL A 60 -0.79 0.47 -5.37
C VAL A 60 -1.07 -0.48 -4.21
N THR A 61 -0.50 -1.69 -4.28
CA THR A 61 -0.60 -2.69 -3.22
C THR A 61 0.75 -2.83 -2.54
N LEU A 62 0.75 -2.90 -1.21
CA LEU A 62 1.93 -3.17 -0.38
C LEU A 62 1.63 -4.34 0.55
N ALA A 63 2.57 -5.28 0.67
CA ALA A 63 2.46 -6.42 1.57
C ALA A 63 3.82 -6.82 2.16
N THR A 64 3.82 -7.28 3.41
CA THR A 64 5.01 -7.81 4.08
C THR A 64 5.30 -9.26 3.65
N ARG A 65 6.54 -9.56 3.31
CA ARG A 65 7.10 -10.92 3.20
C ARG A 65 8.19 -11.14 4.24
N LEU A 66 8.38 -12.41 4.64
CA LEU A 66 9.35 -12.80 5.67
C LEU A 66 9.20 -11.99 6.99
N PRO A 67 7.99 -11.92 7.59
CA PRO A 67 7.71 -11.00 8.70
C PRO A 67 8.51 -11.29 9.98
N PHE A 68 8.85 -12.56 10.25
CA PHE A 68 9.68 -12.91 11.41
C PHE A 68 11.10 -12.35 11.33
N GLY A 69 11.71 -12.38 10.14
CA GLY A 69 13.04 -11.79 9.92
C GLY A 69 12.99 -10.28 10.06
N LEU A 70 11.95 -9.66 9.48
CA LEU A 70 11.71 -8.22 9.60
C LEU A 70 11.63 -7.78 11.07
N GLU A 71 10.83 -8.46 11.88
CA GLU A 71 10.67 -8.16 13.31
C GLU A 71 11.99 -8.33 14.07
N ARG A 72 12.68 -9.47 13.87
CA ARG A 72 13.96 -9.76 14.51
C ARG A 72 15.03 -8.70 14.20
N ASP A 73 15.03 -8.17 12.98
CA ASP A 73 16.04 -7.23 12.50
C ASP A 73 15.65 -5.75 12.77
N GLY A 74 14.65 -5.52 13.63
CA GLY A 74 14.26 -4.20 14.12
C GLY A 74 13.15 -3.50 13.33
N GLY A 75 12.41 -4.24 12.52
CA GLY A 75 11.29 -3.75 11.72
C GLY A 75 11.72 -3.02 10.44
N TRP A 76 10.82 -2.16 9.94
CA TRP A 76 10.99 -1.47 8.65
C TRP A 76 12.12 -0.45 8.62
N ARG A 77 12.58 0.08 9.77
CA ARG A 77 13.67 1.07 9.87
C ARG A 77 13.43 2.26 8.92
N ASP A 78 14.46 2.72 8.21
CA ASP A 78 14.44 3.79 7.20
C ASP A 78 13.97 3.32 5.81
N THR A 79 13.33 2.14 5.71
CA THR A 79 12.82 1.63 4.42
C THR A 79 11.64 2.47 3.94
N ALA A 80 11.70 2.92 2.68
CA ALA A 80 10.71 3.80 2.08
C ALA A 80 10.29 3.33 0.68
N VAL A 81 9.11 3.76 0.23
CA VAL A 81 8.65 3.65 -1.16
C VAL A 81 8.47 5.03 -1.76
N GLU A 82 8.76 5.15 -3.05
CA GLU A 82 8.53 6.38 -3.79
C GLU A 82 7.11 6.41 -4.35
N LEU A 83 6.31 7.41 -3.95
CA LEU A 83 4.95 7.63 -4.47
C LEU A 83 4.95 8.77 -5.50
N SER A 84 4.43 8.51 -6.70
CA SER A 84 4.40 9.49 -7.80
C SER A 84 3.37 10.60 -7.62
N THR A 85 2.39 10.42 -6.74
CA THR A 85 1.29 11.35 -6.45
C THR A 85 0.80 11.12 -5.02
N ALA A 86 -0.21 11.88 -4.60
CA ALA A 86 -0.89 11.62 -3.33
C ALA A 86 -1.79 10.38 -3.42
N PHE A 87 -1.77 9.57 -2.37
CA PHE A 87 -2.57 8.36 -2.24
C PHE A 87 -3.34 8.31 -0.94
N ARG A 88 -4.51 7.69 -0.97
CA ARG A 88 -5.26 7.30 0.21
C ARG A 88 -5.22 5.79 0.39
N ASP A 89 -4.97 5.33 1.60
CA ASP A 89 -5.12 3.92 1.96
C ASP A 89 -6.60 3.58 2.16
N GLU A 90 -7.12 2.67 1.34
CA GLU A 90 -8.50 2.20 1.38
C GLU A 90 -8.82 1.37 2.63
N LEU A 91 -7.80 0.88 3.34
CA LEU A 91 -7.97 0.10 4.57
C LEU A 91 -8.09 1.00 5.79
N THR A 92 -7.23 2.02 5.90
CA THR A 92 -7.16 2.89 7.10
C THR A 92 -7.75 4.28 6.89
N GLY A 93 -7.92 4.71 5.65
CA GLY A 93 -8.36 6.05 5.28
C GLY A 93 -7.26 7.12 5.32
N ARG A 94 -6.04 6.77 5.73
CA ARG A 94 -4.89 7.69 5.81
C ARG A 94 -4.43 8.13 4.42
N THR A 95 -3.89 9.34 4.33
CA THR A 95 -3.35 9.90 3.09
C THR A 95 -1.84 10.07 3.17
N TYR A 96 -1.15 9.80 2.08
CA TYR A 96 0.28 9.98 1.91
C TYR A 96 0.52 10.87 0.70
N GLY A 97 1.38 11.87 0.83
CA GLY A 97 1.76 12.74 -0.29
C GLY A 97 2.69 12.04 -1.28
N PRO A 98 3.00 12.70 -2.42
CA PRO A 98 4.06 12.25 -3.30
C PRO A 98 5.44 12.31 -2.61
N GLY A 99 6.39 11.54 -3.13
CA GLY A 99 7.76 11.46 -2.62
C GLY A 99 8.06 10.16 -1.89
N ALA A 100 9.22 10.13 -1.23
CA ALA A 100 9.64 9.02 -0.38
C ALA A 100 8.77 8.95 0.89
N VAL A 101 8.02 7.84 1.05
CA VAL A 101 7.16 7.59 2.20
C VAL A 101 7.68 6.38 2.98
N PRO A 102 7.93 6.51 4.30
CA PRO A 102 8.36 5.39 5.13
C PRO A 102 7.36 4.24 5.12
N VAL A 103 7.82 3.01 4.83
CA VAL A 103 6.97 1.81 4.85
C VAL A 103 6.41 1.57 6.25
N ALA A 104 7.18 1.89 7.29
CA ALA A 104 6.75 1.83 8.69
C ALA A 104 5.48 2.65 8.97
N ALA A 105 5.33 3.80 8.28
CA ALA A 105 4.16 4.66 8.44
C ALA A 105 2.94 4.09 7.71
N ILE A 106 3.14 3.56 6.50
CA ILE A 106 2.08 2.97 5.67
C ILE A 106 1.53 1.70 6.33
N LEU A 107 2.41 0.81 6.79
CA LEU A 107 2.06 -0.50 7.33
C LEU A 107 2.00 -0.53 8.87
N GLN A 108 1.78 0.63 9.49
CA GLN A 108 1.74 0.74 10.96
C GLN A 108 0.60 -0.07 11.57
N GLN A 109 -0.58 -0.04 10.93
CA GLN A 109 -1.80 -0.66 11.48
C GLN A 109 -2.02 -2.08 10.95
N TYR A 110 -1.73 -2.30 9.66
CA TYR A 110 -1.90 -3.59 9.00
C TYR A 110 -0.62 -3.95 8.25
N PRO A 111 -0.21 -5.23 8.19
CA PRO A 111 0.96 -5.68 7.43
C PRO A 111 0.73 -5.65 5.90
N VAL A 112 -0.35 -5.01 5.46
CA VAL A 112 -0.75 -4.79 4.07
C VAL A 112 -1.39 -3.42 3.94
N ALA A 113 -1.28 -2.81 2.77
CA ALA A 113 -2.01 -1.58 2.42
C ALA A 113 -2.51 -1.65 0.98
N LEU A 114 -3.63 -0.97 0.72
CA LEU A 114 -4.19 -0.78 -0.61
C LEU A 114 -4.39 0.70 -0.84
N LEU A 115 -3.51 1.29 -1.64
CA LEU A 115 -3.49 2.72 -1.89
C LEU A 115 -4.20 3.04 -3.21
N ALA A 116 -5.14 3.99 -3.18
CA ALA A 116 -5.77 4.54 -4.37
C ALA A 116 -5.33 6.00 -4.55
N PRO A 117 -5.07 6.46 -5.79
CA PRO A 117 -4.67 7.85 -6.03
C PRO A 117 -5.79 8.80 -5.61
N VAL A 118 -5.41 9.89 -4.95
CA VAL A 118 -6.31 11.00 -4.64
C VAL A 118 -6.42 11.85 -5.91
N ASN A 119 -7.61 11.95 -6.48
CA ASN A 119 -7.83 12.86 -7.61
C ASN A 119 -7.69 14.30 -7.09
N GLY A 120 -6.94 15.15 -7.81
CA GLY A 120 -6.70 16.55 -7.44
C GLY A 120 -7.94 17.48 -7.48
N GLU A 121 -9.15 16.93 -7.50
CA GLU A 121 -10.40 17.73 -7.50
C GLU A 121 -10.97 17.95 -6.09
N ASN A 122 -10.44 17.32 -5.04
CA ASN A 122 -10.87 17.58 -3.66
C ASN A 122 -9.70 17.39 -2.67
N ALA A 123 -8.71 18.28 -2.74
CA ALA A 123 -7.74 18.52 -1.68
C ALA A 123 -7.94 19.93 -1.12
#